data_AF-A0A2P6QC73-F1
#
_entry.id   AF-A0A2P6QC73-F1
#
_cell.length_a   1.000
_cell.length_b   1.000
_cell.length_c   1.000
_cell.angle_alpha   90.00
_cell.angle_beta   90.00
_cell.angle_gamma   90.00
#
_symmetry.space_group_name_H-M   'P 1'
#
loop_
_entity.id
_entity.type
_entity.pdbx_description
1 polymer ?
#
loop_
_entity_poly.entity_id
_entity_poly.type
_entity_poly.pdbx_seq_one_letter_code
_entity_poly.pdbx_strand_id
1 'polypeptide(L)'
;MISRVVIIYTFFPRISHLYSTLTPFNLQRFANSLSLSQTKPHKTMMTTLFTIILFLIPIYLLLKSREKSSERLPPGSLGLPLIGQSLDFLRAMRANTAEDWLEQRIRKYGPVSKLSLFGKPTVFIHGQAANKFIFTSDGSTISAQQTESIRRILGERSISELSAEDHKRVRSALMLFLRPESLKQYVWKMDEEIRKHLEMHWHGKQQVTMMQGLWSVPVNLPFKRYNSSLKASKRVQKMLKELIRERRVQLDQKRASPQQDLITCFLSIRNDEGQEELTELEMVHNVMQEEIARSKLAGEFLTWEDLAKMKYTWSVALETLRMIPPSFGSFRTAVKDIEFGGFHIPKGWQIFWALL
;
A
#
# COMPACT_ATOMS: atom_id res chain seq x y z
N MET A 1 12.11 -26.62 -16.86
CA MET A 1 11.61 -25.53 -17.72
C MET A 1 10.08 -25.52 -17.63
N ILE A 2 9.53 -24.85 -16.60
CA ILE A 2 8.11 -24.99 -16.23
C ILE A 2 7.38 -23.69 -16.51
N SER A 3 6.33 -23.75 -17.32
CA SER A 3 5.45 -22.62 -17.62
C SER A 3 4.04 -23.14 -17.88
N ARG A 4 3.03 -22.39 -17.42
CA ARG A 4 1.58 -22.62 -17.64
C ARG A 4 0.97 -23.85 -16.93
N VAL A 5 0.48 -23.63 -15.71
CA VAL A 5 -0.68 -24.34 -15.12
C VAL A 5 -1.60 -23.25 -14.56
N VAL A 6 -2.56 -22.78 -15.37
CA VAL A 6 -3.98 -23.16 -15.27
C VAL A 6 -4.62 -22.76 -13.93
N ILE A 7 -5.32 -21.62 -13.93
CA ILE A 7 -6.33 -21.28 -12.91
C ILE A 7 -7.70 -21.50 -13.56
N ILE A 8 -8.36 -22.60 -13.21
CA ILE A 8 -9.70 -22.95 -13.67
C ILE A 8 -10.57 -23.32 -12.45
N TYR A 9 -11.78 -22.75 -12.41
CA TYR A 9 -12.88 -22.98 -11.47
C TYR A 9 -12.59 -23.09 -9.95
N THR A 10 -12.62 -21.96 -9.25
CA THR A 10 -12.97 -21.88 -7.81
C THR A 10 -14.01 -20.79 -7.52
N PHE A 11 -15.03 -20.63 -8.38
CA PHE A 11 -16.14 -19.70 -8.13
C PHE A 11 -17.48 -20.10 -8.75
N PHE A 12 -18.05 -21.25 -8.35
CA PHE A 12 -19.51 -21.49 -8.20
C PHE A 12 -19.77 -22.94 -7.73
N PRO A 13 -20.46 -23.12 -6.60
CA PRO A 13 -21.38 -24.24 -6.46
C PRO A 13 -22.76 -23.83 -5.92
N ARG A 14 -23.82 -24.49 -6.44
CA ARG A 14 -25.21 -24.48 -5.93
C ARG A 14 -25.98 -23.14 -5.92
N ILE A 15 -26.40 -22.69 -7.11
CA ILE A 15 -27.77 -22.17 -7.30
C ILE A 15 -28.38 -22.89 -8.51
N SER A 16 -28.73 -24.16 -8.33
CA SER A 16 -29.28 -25.03 -9.39
C SER A 16 -30.35 -26.00 -8.90
N HIS A 17 -30.94 -25.76 -7.71
CA HIS A 17 -31.87 -26.68 -7.06
C HIS A 17 -33.11 -26.00 -6.45
N LEU A 18 -33.38 -24.74 -6.85
CA LEU A 18 -34.39 -23.87 -6.25
C LEU A 18 -35.40 -23.31 -7.29
N TYR A 19 -35.54 -23.97 -8.44
CA TYR A 19 -36.37 -23.54 -9.57
C TYR A 19 -37.43 -24.57 -10.03
N SER A 20 -37.67 -25.63 -9.24
CA SER A 20 -38.60 -26.72 -9.60
C SER A 20 -39.92 -26.75 -8.79
N THR A 21 -40.08 -25.93 -7.74
CA THR A 21 -41.23 -26.01 -6.81
C THR A 21 -41.78 -24.65 -6.35
N LEU A 22 -42.13 -23.78 -7.29
CA LEU A 22 -43.04 -22.66 -7.03
C LEU A 22 -44.18 -22.64 -8.05
N THR A 23 -45.41 -22.86 -7.56
CA THR A 23 -46.62 -22.83 -8.38
C THR A 23 -47.00 -21.40 -8.79
N PRO A 24 -47.74 -21.21 -9.90
CA PRO A 24 -48.07 -19.86 -10.42
C PRO A 24 -48.85 -18.97 -9.44
N PHE A 25 -49.49 -19.56 -8.43
CA PHE A 25 -50.52 -18.92 -7.60
C PHE A 25 -50.02 -17.81 -6.65
N ASN A 26 -48.72 -17.79 -6.31
CA ASN A 26 -48.16 -16.80 -5.38
C ASN A 26 -47.63 -15.52 -6.06
N LEU A 27 -47.28 -15.55 -7.35
CA LEU A 27 -46.74 -14.38 -8.06
C LEU A 27 -47.77 -13.25 -8.16
N GLN A 28 -49.04 -13.57 -8.46
CA GLN A 28 -50.13 -12.60 -8.50
C GLN A 28 -50.37 -11.95 -7.11
N ARG A 29 -50.28 -12.75 -6.04
CA ARG A 29 -50.45 -12.26 -4.66
C ARG A 29 -49.28 -11.38 -4.21
N PHE A 30 -48.06 -11.71 -4.61
CA PHE A 30 -46.87 -10.90 -4.34
C PHE A 30 -46.89 -9.57 -5.12
N ALA A 31 -47.27 -9.60 -6.40
CA ALA A 31 -47.47 -8.39 -7.21
C ALA A 31 -48.54 -7.46 -6.62
N ASN A 32 -49.68 -8.01 -6.17
CA ASN A 32 -50.73 -7.23 -5.53
C ASN A 32 -50.30 -6.68 -4.14
N SER A 33 -49.40 -7.36 -3.43
CA SER A 33 -48.81 -6.81 -2.19
C SER A 33 -47.84 -5.65 -2.44
N LEU A 34 -47.25 -5.57 -3.65
CA LEU A 34 -46.37 -4.48 -4.07
C LEU A 34 -47.12 -3.25 -4.59
N SER A 35 -48.32 -3.42 -5.16
CA SER A 35 -49.15 -2.29 -5.64
C SER A 35 -49.92 -1.60 -4.50
N LEU A 36 -50.36 -2.34 -3.47
CA LEU A 36 -51.14 -1.83 -2.34
C LEU A 36 -50.31 -1.12 -1.24
N SER A 37 -49.05 -0.77 -1.50
CA SER A 37 -48.19 -0.03 -0.56
C SER A 37 -47.76 1.36 -1.09
N GLN A 38 -48.70 2.09 -1.69
CA GLN A 38 -48.53 3.53 -1.93
C GLN A 38 -48.70 4.33 -0.63
N THR A 39 -47.61 4.49 0.15
CA THR A 39 -47.39 5.58 1.14
C THR A 39 -46.03 5.44 1.86
N LYS A 40 -44.91 5.50 1.13
CA LYS A 40 -43.58 5.69 1.75
C LYS A 40 -42.73 6.69 0.96
N PRO A 41 -42.57 7.95 1.42
CA PRO A 41 -41.83 8.99 0.67
C PRO A 41 -40.37 8.59 0.40
N HIS A 42 -39.80 7.73 1.25
CA HIS A 42 -38.45 7.19 1.12
C HIS A 42 -38.19 6.45 -0.21
N LYS A 43 -39.20 5.85 -0.86
CA LYS A 43 -39.00 5.23 -2.20
C LYS A 43 -38.81 6.30 -3.27
N THR A 44 -39.74 7.25 -3.37
CA THR A 44 -39.72 8.36 -4.33
C THR A 44 -38.48 9.24 -4.14
N MET A 45 -38.10 9.50 -2.88
CA MET A 45 -36.90 10.26 -2.52
C MET A 45 -35.60 9.56 -2.91
N MET A 46 -35.55 8.21 -2.92
CA MET A 46 -34.38 7.48 -3.41
C MET A 46 -34.31 7.45 -4.94
N THR A 47 -35.43 7.35 -5.66
CA THR A 47 -35.40 7.45 -7.14
C THR A 47 -35.07 8.86 -7.61
N THR A 48 -35.58 9.93 -6.97
CA THR A 48 -35.17 11.31 -7.32
C THR A 48 -33.71 11.59 -6.97
N LEU A 49 -33.22 11.12 -5.82
CA LEU A 49 -31.79 11.23 -5.49
C LEU A 49 -30.92 10.47 -6.51
N PHE A 50 -31.35 9.29 -6.96
CA PHE A 50 -30.62 8.51 -7.96
C PHE A 50 -30.60 9.20 -9.34
N THR A 51 -31.71 9.77 -9.82
CA THR A 51 -31.73 10.51 -11.10
C THR A 51 -30.95 11.82 -11.02
N ILE A 52 -31.02 12.53 -9.90
CA ILE A 52 -30.19 13.72 -9.64
C ILE A 52 -28.70 13.35 -9.69
N ILE A 53 -28.27 12.25 -9.04
CA ILE A 53 -26.89 11.76 -9.12
C ILE A 53 -26.53 11.37 -10.56
N LEU A 54 -27.44 10.72 -11.31
CA LEU A 54 -27.22 10.31 -12.70
C LEU A 54 -27.02 11.49 -13.66
N PHE A 55 -27.59 12.67 -13.37
CA PHE A 55 -27.37 13.91 -14.14
C PHE A 55 -26.20 14.75 -13.63
N LEU A 56 -26.04 14.88 -12.31
CA LEU A 56 -24.95 15.66 -11.71
C LEU A 56 -23.58 15.02 -11.94
N ILE A 57 -23.48 13.69 -12.05
CA ILE A 57 -22.21 13.04 -12.42
C ILE A 57 -21.73 13.54 -13.79
N PRO A 58 -22.43 13.34 -14.93
CA PRO A 58 -22.03 13.86 -16.23
C PRO A 58 -21.67 15.36 -16.23
N ILE A 59 -22.46 16.19 -15.55
CA ILE A 59 -22.20 17.64 -15.46
C ILE A 59 -20.90 17.91 -14.70
N TYR A 60 -20.65 17.24 -13.57
CA TYR A 60 -19.38 17.31 -12.85
C TYR A 60 -18.20 16.79 -13.68
N LEU A 61 -18.40 15.73 -14.48
CA LEU A 61 -17.35 15.20 -15.37
C LEU A 61 -16.98 16.22 -16.46
N LEU A 62 -17.99 16.84 -17.09
CA LEU A 62 -17.81 17.84 -18.15
C LEU A 62 -17.17 19.14 -17.60
N LEU A 63 -17.61 19.62 -16.45
CA LEU A 63 -17.02 20.80 -15.79
C LEU A 63 -15.57 20.54 -15.40
N LYS A 64 -15.24 19.36 -14.87
CA LYS A 64 -13.85 18.98 -14.56
C LYS A 64 -13.00 18.73 -15.81
N SER A 65 -13.60 18.32 -16.92
CA SER A 65 -12.91 18.14 -18.21
C SER A 65 -12.50 19.47 -18.87
N ARG A 66 -12.75 20.63 -18.25
CA ARG A 66 -12.41 21.97 -18.78
C ARG A 66 -11.20 22.62 -18.09
N GLU A 67 -10.39 21.87 -17.34
CA GLU A 67 -9.03 22.31 -17.02
C GLU A 67 -8.24 22.49 -18.33
N LYS A 68 -7.56 23.63 -18.50
CA LYS A 68 -6.75 23.91 -19.70
C LYS A 68 -5.71 22.80 -19.87
N SER A 69 -5.72 22.10 -20.99
CA SER A 69 -4.61 21.23 -21.36
C SER A 69 -3.36 22.09 -21.59
N SER A 70 -2.38 22.00 -20.69
CA SER A 70 -1.03 22.44 -21.02
C SER A 70 -0.58 21.67 -22.26
N GLU A 71 -0.04 22.38 -23.25
CA GLU A 71 0.29 21.85 -24.58
C GLU A 71 1.36 20.73 -24.52
N ARG A 72 2.01 20.58 -23.37
CA ARG A 72 3.08 19.59 -23.10
C ARG A 72 2.67 18.54 -22.06
N LEU A 73 1.39 18.30 -21.80
CA LEU A 73 0.97 17.18 -20.91
C LEU A 73 1.42 15.82 -21.47
N PRO A 74 1.93 14.87 -20.65
CA PRO A 74 2.38 13.55 -21.08
C PRO A 74 1.39 12.79 -21.98
N PRO A 75 1.85 11.90 -22.90
CA PRO A 75 0.99 11.07 -23.73
C PRO A 75 0.16 10.07 -22.89
N GLY A 76 -0.99 9.63 -23.40
CA GLY A 76 -1.90 8.71 -22.69
C GLY A 76 -3.26 9.34 -22.36
N SER A 77 -4.07 8.61 -21.58
CA SER A 77 -5.45 9.01 -21.26
C SER A 77 -5.75 8.84 -19.78
N LEU A 78 -6.35 9.87 -19.18
CA LEU A 78 -6.85 9.85 -17.81
C LEU A 78 -8.03 8.87 -17.63
N GLY A 79 -8.65 8.41 -18.72
CA GLY A 79 -9.76 7.46 -18.68
C GLY A 79 -11.04 8.03 -18.05
N LEU A 80 -11.90 7.16 -17.53
CA LEU A 80 -13.09 7.60 -16.79
C LEU A 80 -12.68 8.25 -15.46
N PRO A 81 -13.27 9.41 -15.09
CA PRO A 81 -12.97 10.06 -13.81
C PRO A 81 -13.36 9.19 -12.60
N LEU A 82 -12.75 9.50 -11.44
CA LEU A 82 -12.75 8.73 -10.19
C LEU A 82 -12.15 7.31 -10.25
N ILE A 83 -12.43 6.51 -11.28
CA ILE A 83 -11.94 5.12 -11.38
C ILE A 83 -10.64 5.03 -12.19
N GLY A 84 -10.53 5.77 -13.29
CA GLY A 84 -9.36 5.76 -14.16
C GLY A 84 -9.03 4.36 -14.67
N GLN A 85 -7.77 3.97 -14.52
CA GLN A 85 -7.25 2.65 -14.84
C GLN A 85 -6.96 1.82 -13.57
N SER A 86 -7.48 2.28 -12.41
CA SER A 86 -7.17 1.73 -11.08
C SER A 86 -7.63 0.29 -10.89
N LEU A 87 -8.77 -0.09 -11.48
CA LEU A 87 -9.29 -1.45 -11.37
C LEU A 87 -8.45 -2.43 -12.17
N ASP A 88 -7.96 -2.03 -13.34
CA ASP A 88 -7.14 -2.88 -14.20
C ASP A 88 -5.75 -3.07 -13.58
N PHE A 89 -5.14 -1.98 -13.11
CA PHE A 89 -3.89 -2.04 -12.34
C PHE A 89 -4.04 -2.90 -11.07
N LEU A 90 -5.12 -2.77 -10.30
CA LEU A 90 -5.36 -3.62 -9.13
C LEU A 90 -5.74 -5.08 -9.46
N ARG A 91 -6.22 -5.39 -10.68
CA ARG A 91 -6.33 -6.78 -11.16
C ARG A 91 -4.93 -7.31 -11.49
N ALA A 92 -4.09 -6.55 -12.19
CA ALA A 92 -2.72 -6.93 -12.51
C ALA A 92 -1.87 -7.17 -11.25
N MET A 93 -1.93 -6.26 -10.26
CA MET A 93 -1.30 -6.44 -8.94
C MET A 93 -1.75 -7.70 -8.20
N ARG A 94 -2.99 -8.17 -8.41
CA ARG A 94 -3.51 -9.41 -7.78
C ARG A 94 -3.23 -10.68 -8.58
N ALA A 95 -3.02 -10.54 -9.88
CA ALA A 95 -2.61 -11.62 -10.77
C ALA A 95 -1.07 -11.79 -10.83
N ASN A 96 -0.33 -10.91 -10.15
CA ASN A 96 1.14 -10.79 -10.24
C ASN A 96 1.64 -10.47 -11.67
N THR A 97 0.87 -9.68 -12.43
CA THR A 97 1.15 -9.23 -13.81
C THR A 97 1.22 -7.70 -13.92
N ALA A 98 1.50 -7.02 -12.80
CA ALA A 98 1.61 -5.56 -12.76
C ALA A 98 2.80 -5.02 -13.57
N GLU A 99 3.86 -5.81 -13.66
CA GLU A 99 5.02 -5.59 -14.51
C GLU A 99 4.64 -5.62 -16.00
N ASP A 100 3.99 -6.69 -16.48
CA ASP A 100 3.45 -6.76 -17.85
C ASP A 100 2.57 -5.54 -18.19
N TRP A 101 1.76 -5.10 -17.23
CA TRP A 101 0.83 -3.97 -17.39
C TRP A 101 1.57 -2.62 -17.49
N LEU A 102 2.72 -2.46 -16.83
CA LEU A 102 3.59 -1.29 -17.00
C LEU A 102 4.45 -1.38 -18.25
N GLU A 103 4.98 -2.56 -18.59
CA GLU A 103 5.67 -2.78 -19.86
C GLU A 103 4.80 -2.43 -21.06
N GLN A 104 3.56 -2.92 -21.10
CA GLN A 104 2.59 -2.58 -22.16
C GLN A 104 2.31 -1.07 -22.24
N ARG A 105 2.39 -0.34 -21.12
CA ARG A 105 2.30 1.12 -21.09
C ARG A 105 3.55 1.78 -21.66
N ILE A 106 4.74 1.33 -21.26
CA ILE A 106 6.03 1.84 -21.76
C ILE A 106 6.13 1.63 -23.27
N ARG A 107 5.83 0.42 -23.76
CA ARG A 107 5.80 0.06 -25.19
C ARG A 107 4.79 0.89 -26.00
N LYS A 108 3.72 1.40 -25.38
CA LYS A 108 2.63 2.14 -26.06
C LYS A 108 2.75 3.66 -25.99
N TYR A 109 3.31 4.21 -24.91
CA TYR A 109 3.34 5.66 -24.64
C TYR A 109 4.74 6.20 -24.30
N GLY A 110 5.77 5.36 -24.28
CA GLY A 110 7.12 5.74 -23.86
C GLY A 110 7.30 5.77 -22.33
N PRO A 111 8.48 6.21 -21.85
CA PRO A 111 8.85 6.16 -20.44
C PRO A 111 8.13 7.19 -19.55
N VAL A 112 7.33 8.10 -20.13
CA VAL A 112 6.57 9.14 -19.43
C VAL A 112 5.15 9.18 -20.00
N SER A 113 4.12 8.91 -19.19
CA SER A 113 2.73 8.87 -19.68
C SER A 113 1.67 9.23 -18.63
N LYS A 114 0.53 9.77 -19.04
CA LYS A 114 -0.60 10.11 -18.13
C LYS A 114 -1.66 9.02 -18.06
N LEU A 115 -2.19 8.85 -16.85
CA LEU A 115 -3.30 7.96 -16.49
C LEU A 115 -4.05 8.52 -15.27
N SER A 116 -5.06 7.81 -14.79
CA SER A 116 -5.69 8.09 -13.50
C SER A 116 -5.62 6.85 -12.62
N LEU A 117 -5.08 7.00 -11.41
CA LEU A 117 -4.97 5.94 -10.41
C LEU A 117 -5.48 6.45 -9.05
N PHE A 118 -6.30 5.63 -8.40
CA PHE A 118 -6.88 5.89 -7.08
C PHE A 118 -7.65 7.23 -6.98
N GLY A 119 -8.27 7.65 -8.10
CA GLY A 119 -9.03 8.89 -8.22
C GLY A 119 -8.20 10.15 -8.51
N LYS A 120 -6.87 10.07 -8.56
CA LYS A 120 -5.98 11.18 -8.88
C LYS A 120 -5.48 11.13 -10.34
N PRO A 121 -5.44 12.26 -11.07
CA PRO A 121 -4.57 12.41 -12.23
C PRO A 121 -3.15 11.99 -11.85
N THR A 122 -2.58 11.10 -12.66
CA THR A 122 -1.29 10.46 -12.37
C THR A 122 -0.41 10.54 -13.62
N VAL A 123 0.86 10.88 -13.44
CA VAL A 123 1.91 10.61 -14.42
C VAL A 123 2.67 9.36 -13.99
N PHE A 124 2.84 8.42 -14.90
CA PHE A 124 3.77 7.30 -14.76
C PHE A 124 5.11 7.67 -15.38
N ILE A 125 6.20 7.42 -14.65
CA ILE A 125 7.58 7.61 -15.12
C ILE A 125 8.43 6.37 -14.82
N HIS A 126 9.29 5.96 -15.75
CA HIS A 126 10.20 4.81 -15.60
C HIS A 126 11.62 5.12 -16.11
N GLY A 127 12.58 4.27 -15.73
CA GLY A 127 13.96 4.30 -16.19
C GLY A 127 14.90 5.12 -15.31
N GLN A 128 16.21 5.02 -15.58
CA GLN A 128 17.26 5.60 -14.72
C GLN A 128 17.10 7.10 -14.47
N ALA A 129 16.67 7.87 -15.48
CA ALA A 129 16.42 9.31 -15.34
C ALA A 129 15.23 9.61 -14.40
N ALA A 130 14.17 8.81 -14.46
CA ALA A 130 13.02 8.93 -13.54
C ALA A 130 13.40 8.56 -12.11
N ASN A 131 14.14 7.45 -11.94
CA ASN A 131 14.62 7.01 -10.63
C ASN A 131 15.55 8.07 -10.01
N LYS A 132 16.52 8.61 -10.78
CA LYS A 132 17.37 9.72 -10.32
C LYS A 132 16.52 10.91 -9.91
N PHE A 133 15.59 11.37 -10.76
CA PHE A 133 14.71 12.49 -10.45
C PHE A 133 13.89 12.28 -9.16
N ILE A 134 13.34 11.08 -8.95
CA ILE A 134 12.55 10.74 -7.75
C ILE A 134 13.40 10.69 -6.47
N PHE A 135 14.66 10.26 -6.55
CA PHE A 135 15.54 10.14 -5.39
C PHE A 135 16.40 11.37 -5.10
N THR A 136 16.62 12.27 -6.07
CA THR A 136 17.39 13.52 -5.87
C THR A 136 16.56 14.78 -5.79
N SER A 137 15.25 14.74 -6.11
CA SER A 137 14.37 15.90 -5.95
C SER A 137 14.04 16.16 -4.48
N ASP A 138 13.93 17.44 -4.13
CA ASP A 138 13.63 17.87 -2.77
C ASP A 138 12.12 17.83 -2.45
N GLY A 139 11.81 17.93 -1.17
CA GLY A 139 10.43 17.97 -0.66
C GLY A 139 9.59 19.16 -1.15
N SER A 140 10.21 20.25 -1.64
CA SER A 140 9.47 21.37 -2.26
C SER A 140 9.07 21.10 -3.71
N THR A 141 9.64 20.08 -4.34
CA THR A 141 9.35 19.69 -5.73
C THR A 141 8.39 18.50 -5.75
N ILE A 142 8.73 17.43 -5.04
CA ILE A 142 7.87 16.24 -4.90
C ILE A 142 7.77 15.80 -3.44
N SER A 143 6.55 15.53 -2.98
CA SER A 143 6.28 15.00 -1.64
C SER A 143 6.33 13.48 -1.64
N ALA A 144 6.85 12.90 -0.55
CA ALA A 144 6.89 11.45 -0.28
C ALA A 144 5.50 10.78 -0.24
N GLN A 145 4.43 11.58 -0.11
CA GLN A 145 3.04 11.18 0.08
C GLN A 145 2.60 10.00 -0.81
N GLN A 146 2.21 8.89 -0.17
CA GLN A 146 1.71 7.69 -0.84
C GLN A 146 0.21 7.80 -1.22
N THR A 147 -0.36 6.71 -1.70
CA THR A 147 -1.82 6.59 -1.85
C THR A 147 -2.53 6.64 -0.49
N GLU A 148 -3.76 7.15 -0.48
CA GLU A 148 -4.58 7.25 0.73
C GLU A 148 -4.82 5.89 1.42
N SER A 149 -4.80 4.76 0.66
CA SER A 149 -4.84 3.41 1.24
C SER A 149 -3.62 3.15 2.13
N ILE A 150 -2.43 3.41 1.60
CA ILE A 150 -1.15 3.13 2.26
C ILE A 150 -1.01 4.04 3.49
N ARG A 151 -1.24 5.36 3.30
CA ARG A 151 -1.13 6.35 4.37
C ARG A 151 -2.08 6.10 5.54
N ARG A 152 -3.29 5.58 5.30
CA ARG A 152 -4.26 5.24 6.37
C ARG A 152 -4.04 3.87 7.03
N ILE A 153 -3.37 2.93 6.37
CA ILE A 153 -3.06 1.62 6.96
C ILE A 153 -1.79 1.69 7.82
N LEU A 154 -0.73 2.32 7.29
CA LEU A 154 0.60 2.40 7.88
C LEU A 154 0.82 3.68 8.71
N GLY A 155 0.07 4.74 8.40
CA GLY A 155 -0.04 5.95 9.20
C GLY A 155 0.71 7.16 8.63
N GLU A 156 0.11 8.34 8.81
CA GLU A 156 0.55 9.62 8.23
C GLU A 156 1.85 10.18 8.85
N ARG A 157 2.42 9.47 9.84
CA ARG A 157 3.71 9.76 10.48
C ARG A 157 4.72 8.61 10.36
N SER A 158 4.48 7.65 9.46
CA SER A 158 5.46 6.63 9.10
C SER A 158 6.57 7.23 8.21
N ILE A 159 7.79 6.72 8.33
CA ILE A 159 8.98 7.22 7.63
C ILE A 159 8.82 7.31 6.10
N SER A 160 7.95 6.47 5.52
CA SER A 160 7.57 6.47 4.10
C SER A 160 6.72 7.65 3.62
N GLU A 161 6.18 8.47 4.54
CA GLU A 161 5.34 9.64 4.27
C GLU A 161 6.02 10.97 4.66
N LEU A 162 7.01 10.92 5.55
CA LEU A 162 7.72 12.10 6.05
C LEU A 162 8.65 12.71 4.98
N SER A 163 8.98 13.99 5.14
CA SER A 163 9.88 14.73 4.24
C SER A 163 10.81 15.66 5.03
N ALA A 164 11.89 16.13 4.37
CA ALA A 164 12.86 17.09 4.92
C ALA A 164 13.34 16.73 6.35
N GLU A 165 13.35 17.70 7.27
CA GLU A 165 13.83 17.54 8.65
C GLU A 165 13.02 16.51 9.45
N ASP A 166 11.71 16.40 9.19
CA ASP A 166 10.83 15.38 9.78
C ASP A 166 11.30 13.95 9.41
N HIS A 167 11.61 13.73 8.13
CA HIS A 167 12.18 12.46 7.67
C HIS A 167 13.57 12.24 8.26
N LYS A 168 14.44 13.26 8.25
CA LYS A 168 15.81 13.20 8.78
C LYS A 168 15.84 12.82 10.26
N ARG A 169 15.01 13.44 11.09
CA ARG A 169 14.81 13.14 12.51
C ARG A 169 14.45 11.67 12.75
N VAL A 170 13.35 11.22 12.15
CA VAL A 170 12.89 9.82 12.31
C VAL A 170 13.84 8.81 11.66
N ARG A 171 14.56 9.19 10.58
CA ARG A 171 15.57 8.33 9.93
C ARG A 171 16.83 8.17 10.79
N SER A 172 17.33 9.25 11.40
CA SER A 172 18.45 9.22 12.34
C SER A 172 18.12 8.34 13.54
N ALA A 173 16.90 8.47 14.08
CA ALA A 173 16.38 7.61 15.13
C ALA A 173 16.39 6.12 14.75
N LEU A 174 15.82 5.77 13.59
CA LEU A 174 15.85 4.41 13.04
C LEU A 174 17.29 3.88 12.87
N MET A 175 18.24 4.74 12.47
CA MET A 175 19.64 4.35 12.28
C MET A 175 20.43 4.08 13.56
N LEU A 176 19.88 4.36 14.75
CA LEU A 176 20.46 3.89 16.02
C LEU A 176 20.20 2.39 16.23
N PHE A 177 19.01 1.91 15.83
CA PHE A 177 18.61 0.50 15.91
C PHE A 177 19.12 -0.34 14.72
N LEU A 178 19.24 0.27 13.53
CA LEU A 178 19.68 -0.39 12.30
C LEU A 178 21.22 -0.39 12.10
N ARG A 179 22.01 -0.25 13.17
CA ARG A 179 23.47 -0.36 13.12
C ARG A 179 23.89 -1.82 12.88
N PRO A 180 25.00 -2.11 12.18
CA PRO A 180 25.48 -3.49 11.99
C PRO A 180 25.63 -4.26 13.33
N GLU A 181 26.05 -3.57 14.38
CA GLU A 181 26.22 -4.09 15.75
C GLU A 181 24.88 -4.54 16.34
N SER A 182 23.85 -3.70 16.19
CA SER A 182 22.48 -3.96 16.62
C SER A 182 21.73 -4.95 15.72
N LEU A 183 22.16 -5.13 14.45
CA LEU A 183 21.57 -6.09 13.53
C LEU A 183 22.17 -7.51 13.68
N LYS A 184 23.45 -7.63 14.07
CA LYS A 184 24.12 -8.91 14.37
C LYS A 184 23.31 -9.76 15.37
N GLN A 185 22.77 -9.15 16.42
CA GLN A 185 21.97 -9.84 17.44
C GLN A 185 20.64 -10.43 16.92
N TYR A 186 20.21 -10.07 15.71
CA TYR A 186 18.99 -10.58 15.09
C TYR A 186 19.23 -11.58 13.95
N VAL A 187 20.48 -11.87 13.55
CA VAL A 187 20.75 -12.82 12.45
C VAL A 187 20.12 -14.20 12.72
N TRP A 188 20.38 -14.75 13.90
CA TRP A 188 19.81 -16.03 14.32
C TRP A 188 18.27 -15.98 14.30
N LYS A 189 17.69 -14.85 14.70
CA LYS A 189 16.25 -14.57 14.74
C LYS A 189 15.59 -14.45 13.35
N MET A 190 16.37 -14.09 12.33
CA MET A 190 15.90 -14.01 10.95
C MET A 190 15.98 -15.38 10.26
N ASP A 191 17.07 -16.11 10.43
CA ASP A 191 17.21 -17.48 9.92
C ASP A 191 16.20 -18.45 10.57
N GLU A 192 16.02 -18.33 11.90
CA GLU A 192 14.91 -18.93 12.64
C GLU A 192 13.60 -18.81 11.88
N GLU A 193 13.27 -17.59 11.47
CA GLU A 193 11.96 -17.31 10.96
C GLU A 193 11.77 -17.72 9.52
N ILE A 194 12.80 -17.53 8.69
CA ILE A 194 12.82 -18.01 7.31
C ILE A 194 12.58 -19.53 7.28
N ARG A 195 13.27 -20.33 8.11
CA ARG A 195 13.12 -21.79 8.06
C ARG A 195 11.69 -22.26 8.38
N LYS A 196 11.08 -21.79 9.49
CA LYS A 196 9.71 -22.22 9.80
C LYS A 196 8.67 -21.61 8.90
N HIS A 197 8.90 -20.41 8.36
CA HIS A 197 8.02 -19.89 7.32
C HIS A 197 8.06 -20.83 6.09
N LEU A 198 9.23 -21.35 5.73
CA LEU A 198 9.34 -22.38 4.70
C LEU A 198 8.64 -23.70 5.13
N GLU A 199 8.90 -24.23 6.32
CA GLU A 199 8.30 -25.50 6.80
C GLU A 199 6.76 -25.42 6.94
N MET A 200 6.24 -24.44 7.68
CA MET A 200 4.81 -24.29 7.94
C MET A 200 4.02 -23.82 6.71
N HIS A 201 4.64 -23.03 5.83
CA HIS A 201 3.91 -22.29 4.80
C HIS A 201 4.26 -22.65 3.36
N TRP A 202 5.45 -23.19 3.06
CA TRP A 202 5.90 -23.51 1.70
C TRP A 202 6.10 -25.02 1.46
N HIS A 203 6.57 -25.77 2.46
CA HIS A 203 6.86 -27.20 2.33
C HIS A 203 5.60 -27.98 1.92
N GLY A 204 5.75 -28.86 0.92
CA GLY A 204 4.64 -29.61 0.33
C GLY A 204 3.63 -28.79 -0.49
N LYS A 205 3.81 -27.48 -0.69
CA LYS A 205 2.84 -26.63 -1.41
C LYS A 205 3.39 -26.13 -2.75
N GLN A 206 2.57 -26.27 -3.79
CA GLN A 206 2.88 -25.74 -5.12
C GLN A 206 2.62 -24.23 -5.27
N GLN A 207 1.93 -23.60 -4.31
CA GLN A 207 1.55 -22.18 -4.33
C GLN A 207 1.57 -21.59 -2.92
N VAL A 208 2.01 -20.33 -2.81
CA VAL A 208 2.09 -19.54 -1.57
C VAL A 208 1.39 -18.20 -1.78
N THR A 209 0.75 -17.67 -0.74
CA THR A 209 -0.07 -16.43 -0.84
C THR A 209 0.53 -15.29 -0.02
N MET A 210 0.86 -14.17 -0.68
CA MET A 210 1.44 -12.98 -0.06
C MET A 210 0.41 -11.91 0.35
N MET A 211 0.87 -10.91 1.10
CA MET A 211 0.07 -9.94 1.89
C MET A 211 -1.00 -9.15 1.09
N GLN A 212 -2.26 -9.60 1.17
CA GLN A 212 -3.37 -9.11 0.33
C GLN A 212 -4.04 -7.79 0.80
N GLY A 213 -3.68 -7.23 1.95
CA GLY A 213 -4.40 -6.12 2.59
C GLY A 213 -4.04 -4.73 2.02
N LEU A 214 -2.74 -4.46 1.86
CA LEU A 214 -2.19 -3.16 1.46
C LEU A 214 -2.68 -2.73 0.07
N TRP A 215 -2.69 -3.66 -0.88
CA TRP A 215 -3.10 -3.46 -2.28
C TRP A 215 -4.63 -3.54 -2.48
N SER A 216 -5.39 -2.91 -1.59
CA SER A 216 -6.85 -2.83 -1.67
C SER A 216 -7.35 -1.41 -2.01
N VAL A 217 -8.45 -1.34 -2.77
CA VAL A 217 -9.11 -0.08 -3.13
C VAL A 217 -9.48 0.67 -1.84
N PRO A 218 -9.23 1.99 -1.71
CA PRO A 218 -9.48 2.78 -0.49
C PRO A 218 -10.97 3.01 -0.12
N VAL A 219 -11.83 2.01 -0.37
CA VAL A 219 -13.28 2.07 -0.19
C VAL A 219 -13.67 1.40 1.13
N ASN A 220 -13.90 2.22 2.14
CA ASN A 220 -14.22 1.81 3.53
C ASN A 220 -15.67 1.29 3.69
N LEU A 221 -16.00 0.18 3.03
CA LEU A 221 -17.28 -0.53 3.18
C LEU A 221 -17.14 -1.72 4.13
N PRO A 222 -18.14 -2.02 4.99
CA PRO A 222 -18.00 -2.95 6.11
C PRO A 222 -17.64 -4.41 5.76
N PHE A 223 -17.75 -4.79 4.48
CA PHE A 223 -17.45 -6.14 3.96
C PHE A 223 -16.23 -6.19 3.03
N LYS A 224 -15.54 -5.06 2.79
CA LYS A 224 -14.33 -5.02 1.95
C LYS A 224 -13.06 -5.21 2.78
N ARG A 225 -12.08 -5.91 2.21
CA ARG A 225 -10.77 -6.19 2.84
C ARG A 225 -10.12 -4.94 3.47
N TYR A 226 -10.22 -3.78 2.80
CA TYR A 226 -9.74 -2.50 3.31
C TYR A 226 -10.34 -2.11 4.68
N ASN A 227 -11.64 -2.33 4.91
CA ASN A 227 -12.27 -2.08 6.21
C ASN A 227 -11.76 -3.06 7.29
N SER A 228 -11.54 -4.33 6.93
CA SER A 228 -10.91 -5.31 7.83
C SER A 228 -9.47 -4.95 8.17
N SER A 229 -8.68 -4.50 7.19
CA SER A 229 -7.31 -4.00 7.38
C SER A 229 -7.26 -2.75 8.26
N LEU A 230 -8.20 -1.80 8.10
CA LEU A 230 -8.31 -0.63 8.99
C LEU A 230 -8.74 -1.02 10.42
N LYS A 231 -9.63 -2.02 10.57
CA LYS A 231 -9.99 -2.58 11.89
C LYS A 231 -8.80 -3.28 12.56
N ALA A 232 -7.98 -4.01 11.80
CA ALA A 232 -6.76 -4.65 12.30
C ALA A 232 -5.69 -3.62 12.68
N SER A 233 -5.40 -2.65 11.79
CA SER A 233 -4.49 -1.52 12.03
C SER A 233 -4.83 -0.81 13.35
N LYS A 234 -6.10 -0.43 13.57
CA LYS A 234 -6.54 0.21 14.83
C LYS A 234 -6.31 -0.64 16.09
N ARG A 235 -6.38 -1.98 15.99
CA ARG A 235 -6.08 -2.88 17.12
C ARG A 235 -4.57 -2.90 17.42
N VAL A 236 -3.75 -3.08 16.38
CA VAL A 236 -2.27 -3.05 16.49
C VAL A 236 -1.78 -1.71 17.02
N GLN A 237 -2.29 -0.59 16.48
CA GLN A 237 -1.97 0.75 16.96
C GLN A 237 -2.32 0.96 18.45
N LYS A 238 -3.42 0.37 18.95
CA LYS A 238 -3.74 0.40 20.38
C LYS A 238 -2.69 -0.37 21.19
N MET A 239 -2.40 -1.62 20.80
CA MET A 239 -1.41 -2.46 21.50
C MET A 239 -0.01 -1.84 21.52
N LEU A 240 0.40 -1.19 20.42
CA LEU A 240 1.68 -0.48 20.35
C LEU A 240 1.73 0.73 21.29
N LYS A 241 0.63 1.50 21.45
CA LYS A 241 0.58 2.59 22.45
C LYS A 241 0.70 2.07 23.88
N GLU A 242 0.09 0.93 24.19
CA GLU A 242 0.20 0.28 25.50
C GLU A 242 1.64 -0.19 25.76
N LEU A 243 2.29 -0.82 24.76
CA LEU A 243 3.69 -1.27 24.84
C LEU A 243 4.71 -0.11 24.91
N ILE A 244 4.49 0.99 24.19
CA ILE A 244 5.34 2.20 24.27
C ILE A 244 5.31 2.79 25.69
N ARG A 245 4.15 2.79 26.35
CA ARG A 245 4.02 3.28 27.74
C ARG A 245 4.73 2.36 28.73
N GLU A 246 4.62 1.05 28.55
CA GLU A 246 5.35 0.05 29.34
C GLU A 246 6.87 0.24 29.22
N ARG A 247 7.38 0.36 27.99
CA ARG A 247 8.82 0.53 27.70
C ARG A 247 9.36 1.87 28.21
N ARG A 248 8.57 2.95 28.21
CA ARG A 248 8.97 4.24 28.80
C ARG A 248 9.24 4.09 30.30
N VAL A 249 8.28 3.53 31.03
CA VAL A 249 8.42 3.26 32.49
C VAL A 249 9.62 2.35 32.78
N GLN A 250 9.92 1.38 31.91
CA GLN A 250 11.08 0.51 32.06
C GLN A 250 12.42 1.22 31.80
N LEU A 251 12.49 2.18 30.87
CA LEU A 251 13.66 3.05 30.69
C LEU A 251 13.86 3.99 31.88
N ASP A 252 12.80 4.64 32.35
CA ASP A 252 12.83 5.55 33.50
C ASP A 252 13.32 4.83 34.78
N GLN A 253 12.90 3.57 34.95
CA GLN A 253 13.34 2.68 36.03
C GLN A 253 14.72 2.03 35.80
N LYS A 254 15.42 2.34 34.70
CA LYS A 254 16.69 1.73 34.27
C LYS A 254 16.65 0.20 34.15
N ARG A 255 15.47 -0.36 33.85
CA ARG A 255 15.19 -1.80 33.66
C ARG A 255 15.27 -2.24 32.20
N ALA A 256 15.24 -1.30 31.26
CA ALA A 256 15.47 -1.54 29.83
C ALA A 256 16.68 -0.74 29.34
N SER A 257 17.33 -1.22 28.28
CA SER A 257 18.46 -0.52 27.64
C SER A 257 18.00 0.34 26.46
N PRO A 258 18.54 1.57 26.28
CA PRO A 258 18.29 2.43 25.13
C PRO A 258 18.50 1.86 23.72
N GLN A 259 19.07 0.66 23.56
CA GLN A 259 19.22 -0.01 22.25
C GLN A 259 18.64 -1.45 22.23
N GLN A 260 17.76 -1.79 23.18
CA GLN A 260 17.21 -3.14 23.36
C GLN A 260 16.18 -3.54 22.29
N ASP A 261 15.29 -2.62 21.94
CA ASP A 261 14.29 -2.77 20.88
C ASP A 261 14.01 -1.42 20.20
N LEU A 262 13.25 -1.40 19.10
CA LEU A 262 12.98 -0.17 18.36
C LEU A 262 12.18 0.87 19.18
N ILE A 263 11.36 0.42 20.13
CA ILE A 263 10.56 1.30 21.00
C ILE A 263 11.47 2.01 22.01
N THR A 264 12.33 1.27 22.70
CA THR A 264 13.31 1.81 23.65
C THR A 264 14.34 2.70 22.97
N CYS A 265 14.74 2.34 21.75
CA CYS A 265 15.54 3.19 20.88
C CYS A 265 14.87 4.54 20.63
N PHE A 266 13.61 4.57 20.19
CA PHE A 266 12.87 5.81 19.96
C PHE A 266 12.66 6.62 21.25
N LEU A 267 12.28 5.96 22.35
CA LEU A 267 12.04 6.57 23.66
C LEU A 267 13.30 7.11 24.35
N SER A 268 14.49 6.83 23.82
CA SER A 268 15.77 7.30 24.39
C SER A 268 16.33 8.54 23.70
N ILE A 269 15.72 9.00 22.62
CA ILE A 269 16.22 10.12 21.81
C ILE A 269 15.64 11.44 22.34
N ARG A 270 16.50 12.44 22.46
CA ARG A 270 16.17 13.75 23.02
C ARG A 270 16.59 14.87 22.08
N ASN A 271 15.80 15.93 22.02
CA ASN A 271 16.20 17.19 21.39
C ASN A 271 17.22 17.94 22.27
N ASP A 272 17.74 19.06 21.78
CA ASP A 272 18.73 19.89 22.49
C ASP A 272 18.20 20.47 23.83
N GLU A 273 16.87 20.48 24.03
CA GLU A 273 16.19 20.91 25.25
C GLU A 273 15.95 19.75 26.25
N GLY A 274 16.36 18.51 25.93
CA GLY A 274 16.17 17.34 26.79
C GLY A 274 14.76 16.73 26.77
N GLN A 275 13.90 17.12 25.82
CA GLN A 275 12.55 16.59 25.61
C GLN A 275 12.55 15.42 24.62
N GLU A 276 11.49 14.59 24.59
CA GLU A 276 11.38 13.50 23.61
C GLU A 276 11.37 14.02 22.16
N GLU A 277 12.32 13.58 21.34
CA GLU A 277 12.40 14.03 19.93
C GLU A 277 11.30 13.40 19.04
N LEU A 278 10.63 12.33 19.48
CA LEU A 278 9.65 11.57 18.71
C LEU A 278 8.28 11.52 19.39
N THR A 279 7.23 11.82 18.63
CA THR A 279 5.85 11.76 19.12
C THR A 279 5.34 10.31 19.27
N GLU A 280 4.38 10.06 20.19
CA GLU A 280 3.72 8.75 20.34
C GLU A 280 3.14 8.24 19.01
N LEU A 281 2.67 9.15 18.13
CA LEU A 281 2.10 8.81 16.82
C LEU A 281 3.16 8.40 15.79
N GLU A 282 4.34 9.03 15.81
CA GLU A 282 5.49 8.60 14.99
C GLU A 282 5.99 7.24 15.45
N MET A 283 6.18 7.04 16.76
CA MET A 283 6.66 5.77 17.31
C MET A 283 5.71 4.62 16.94
N VAL A 284 4.40 4.79 17.13
CA VAL A 284 3.40 3.77 16.76
C VAL A 284 3.45 3.43 15.26
N HIS A 285 3.49 4.42 14.38
CA HIS A 285 3.48 4.17 12.93
C HIS A 285 4.78 3.54 12.42
N ASN A 286 5.93 3.94 12.96
CA ASN A 286 7.22 3.38 12.53
C ASN A 286 7.49 1.99 13.11
N VAL A 287 7.06 1.71 14.34
CA VAL A 287 7.10 0.35 14.90
C VAL A 287 6.08 -0.56 14.20
N MET A 288 4.92 -0.05 13.80
CA MET A 288 3.96 -0.81 13.01
C MET A 288 4.51 -1.21 11.63
N GLN A 289 5.28 -0.33 10.97
CA GLN A 289 5.98 -0.66 9.73
C GLN A 289 7.01 -1.80 9.93
N GLU A 290 7.84 -1.72 10.97
CA GLU A 290 8.86 -2.73 11.27
C GLU A 290 8.25 -4.09 11.69
N GLU A 291 7.19 -4.09 12.50
CA GLU A 291 6.56 -5.33 12.99
C GLU A 291 5.81 -6.08 11.88
N ILE A 292 5.32 -5.38 10.85
CA ILE A 292 4.78 -6.00 9.62
C ILE A 292 5.86 -6.82 8.88
N ALA A 293 7.15 -6.53 9.09
CA ALA A 293 8.26 -7.26 8.48
C ALA A 293 8.82 -8.43 9.33
N ARG A 294 8.26 -8.75 10.51
CA ARG A 294 9.00 -9.50 11.57
C ARG A 294 8.39 -10.79 12.18
N SER A 295 7.24 -11.32 11.75
CA SER A 295 6.56 -12.49 12.39
C SER A 295 7.14 -13.88 12.03
N LYS A 296 7.11 -14.98 12.84
CA LYS A 296 7.45 -15.37 14.26
C LYS A 296 6.89 -16.82 14.49
N LEU A 297 7.45 -17.88 15.14
CA LEU A 297 8.67 -18.29 15.92
C LEU A 297 8.71 -19.87 16.02
N ALA A 298 9.68 -20.69 16.49
CA ALA A 298 11.10 -20.61 16.93
C ALA A 298 11.89 -21.96 16.65
N GLY A 299 13.22 -22.00 16.33
CA GLY A 299 14.05 -23.28 16.20
C GLY A 299 15.34 -23.33 15.31
N GLU A 300 16.54 -23.50 15.94
CA GLU A 300 17.98 -23.57 15.49
C GLU A 300 18.53 -22.71 14.31
N PHE A 301 19.77 -22.18 14.37
CA PHE A 301 20.08 -20.92 13.65
C PHE A 301 21.49 -20.72 13.04
N LEU A 302 21.55 -20.00 11.91
CA LEU A 302 22.76 -19.36 11.36
C LEU A 302 23.32 -18.23 12.26
N THR A 303 24.63 -18.00 12.16
CA THR A 303 25.35 -16.89 12.83
C THR A 303 25.76 -15.77 11.86
N TRP A 304 26.21 -14.63 12.39
CA TRP A 304 26.77 -13.54 11.56
C TRP A 304 28.03 -13.96 10.81
N GLU A 305 28.86 -14.84 11.39
CA GLU A 305 30.07 -15.31 10.72
C GLU A 305 29.77 -16.13 9.47
N ASP A 306 28.69 -16.91 9.49
CA ASP A 306 28.28 -17.74 8.36
C ASP A 306 27.87 -16.84 7.18
N LEU A 307 27.05 -15.82 7.44
CA LEU A 307 26.69 -14.81 6.44
C LEU A 307 27.92 -14.13 5.82
N ALA A 308 28.94 -13.80 6.64
CA ALA A 308 30.18 -13.19 6.16
C ALA A 308 31.03 -14.14 5.28
N LYS A 309 30.90 -15.46 5.46
CA LYS A 309 31.58 -16.50 4.66
C LYS A 309 30.83 -16.82 3.36
N MET A 310 29.51 -16.60 3.31
CA MET A 310 28.60 -16.94 2.19
C MET A 310 28.69 -15.99 0.97
N LYS A 311 29.90 -15.75 0.44
CA LYS A 311 30.17 -14.83 -0.68
C LYS A 311 29.28 -15.07 -1.92
N TYR A 312 29.09 -16.33 -2.32
CA TYR A 312 28.23 -16.69 -3.46
C TYR A 312 26.76 -16.34 -3.21
N THR A 313 26.24 -16.67 -2.02
CA THR A 313 24.86 -16.33 -1.63
C THR A 313 24.65 -14.82 -1.58
N TRP A 314 25.66 -14.04 -1.19
CA TRP A 314 25.60 -12.58 -1.25
C TRP A 314 25.49 -12.05 -2.70
N SER A 315 26.26 -12.61 -3.65
CA SER A 315 26.11 -12.29 -5.08
C SER A 315 24.72 -12.67 -5.62
N VAL A 316 24.19 -13.84 -5.24
CA VAL A 316 22.83 -14.27 -5.61
C VAL A 316 21.76 -13.37 -5.00
N ALA A 317 21.93 -12.92 -3.75
CA ALA A 317 21.03 -12.01 -3.08
C ALA A 317 21.03 -10.62 -3.74
N LEU A 318 22.20 -10.07 -4.09
CA LEU A 318 22.31 -8.81 -4.82
C LEU A 318 21.68 -8.89 -6.21
N GLU A 319 21.90 -9.97 -6.96
CA GLU A 319 21.28 -10.17 -8.28
C GLU A 319 19.76 -10.38 -8.17
N THR A 320 19.29 -11.05 -7.11
CA THR A 320 17.86 -11.19 -6.80
C THR A 320 17.25 -9.83 -6.45
N LEU A 321 17.92 -8.98 -5.69
CA LEU A 321 17.49 -7.60 -5.40
C LEU A 321 17.53 -6.69 -6.63
N ARG A 322 18.40 -6.99 -7.62
CA ARG A 322 18.46 -6.29 -8.90
C ARG A 322 17.33 -6.71 -9.85
N MET A 323 16.97 -7.99 -9.86
CA MET A 323 15.91 -8.55 -10.71
C MET A 323 14.50 -8.42 -10.10
N ILE A 324 14.39 -8.44 -8.78
CA ILE A 324 13.14 -8.38 -8.02
C ILE A 324 13.34 -7.37 -6.86
N PRO A 325 13.24 -6.06 -7.14
CA PRO A 325 13.43 -5.05 -6.11
C PRO A 325 12.35 -5.17 -5.02
N PRO A 326 12.68 -5.02 -3.72
CA PRO A 326 11.71 -5.13 -2.61
C PRO A 326 10.53 -4.15 -2.67
N SER A 327 10.66 -3.10 -3.49
CA SER A 327 9.56 -2.24 -3.91
C SER A 327 9.47 -2.22 -5.43
N PHE A 328 8.38 -2.76 -5.96
CA PHE A 328 7.99 -2.66 -7.37
C PHE A 328 7.92 -1.19 -7.86
N GLY A 329 7.48 -0.29 -6.97
CA GLY A 329 7.25 1.11 -7.26
C GLY A 329 6.49 1.79 -6.13
N SER A 330 6.42 3.12 -6.17
CA SER A 330 5.81 3.93 -5.11
C SER A 330 5.21 5.21 -5.69
N PHE A 331 4.44 5.93 -4.87
CA PHE A 331 3.77 7.15 -5.26
C PHE A 331 4.46 8.37 -4.64
N ARG A 332 4.35 9.51 -5.33
CA ARG A 332 4.72 10.85 -4.88
C ARG A 332 3.61 11.81 -5.30
N THR A 333 3.63 13.04 -4.80
CA THR A 333 2.75 14.12 -5.28
C THR A 333 3.57 15.34 -5.69
N ALA A 334 3.31 15.91 -6.86
CA ALA A 334 3.94 17.14 -7.33
C ALA A 334 3.50 18.34 -6.47
N VAL A 335 4.44 19.02 -5.80
CA VAL A 335 4.13 20.11 -4.83
C VAL A 335 4.01 21.47 -5.53
N LYS A 336 4.64 21.60 -6.69
CA LYS A 336 4.58 22.69 -7.67
C LYS A 336 4.47 22.08 -9.07
N ASP A 337 4.27 22.91 -10.09
CA ASP A 337 4.37 22.46 -11.48
C ASP A 337 5.82 22.06 -11.77
N ILE A 338 6.03 20.96 -12.49
CA ILE A 338 7.36 20.42 -12.82
C ILE A 338 7.44 20.04 -14.30
N GLU A 339 8.61 20.19 -14.90
CA GLU A 339 8.92 19.67 -16.24
C GLU A 339 9.76 18.39 -16.11
N PHE A 340 9.35 17.30 -16.76
CA PHE A 340 10.11 16.06 -16.79
C PHE A 340 10.00 15.38 -18.17
N GLY A 341 11.14 15.00 -18.75
CA GLY A 341 11.18 14.35 -20.07
C GLY A 341 10.65 15.19 -21.23
N GLY A 342 10.65 16.53 -21.09
CA GLY A 342 10.03 17.46 -22.04
C GLY A 342 8.52 17.68 -21.85
N PHE A 343 7.93 17.06 -20.82
CA PHE A 343 6.50 17.17 -20.50
C PHE A 343 6.24 17.95 -19.22
N HIS A 344 5.17 18.74 -19.26
CA HIS A 344 4.64 19.50 -18.14
C HIS A 344 3.76 18.62 -17.24
N ILE A 345 4.04 18.58 -15.95
CA ILE A 345 3.27 17.85 -14.93
C ILE A 345 2.74 18.88 -13.91
N PRO A 346 1.42 19.14 -13.89
CA PRO A 346 0.85 20.15 -13.00
C PRO A 346 0.93 19.78 -11.51
N LYS A 347 0.94 20.80 -10.66
CA LYS A 347 0.82 20.72 -9.20
C LYS A 347 -0.36 19.85 -8.77
N GLY A 348 -0.14 19.06 -7.72
CA GLY A 348 -1.14 18.15 -7.16
C GLY A 348 -1.34 16.85 -7.94
N TRP A 349 -0.72 16.68 -9.12
CA TRP A 349 -0.70 15.39 -9.80
C TRP A 349 0.10 14.37 -8.99
N GLN A 350 -0.38 13.14 -9.02
CA GLN A 350 0.32 11.99 -8.45
C GLN A 350 1.41 11.56 -9.44
N ILE A 351 2.59 11.21 -8.94
CA ILE A 351 3.67 10.62 -9.73
C ILE A 351 3.79 9.17 -9.29
N PHE A 352 3.64 8.24 -10.23
CA PHE A 352 3.88 6.82 -10.02
C PHE A 352 5.19 6.45 -10.72
N TRP A 353 6.13 5.91 -9.95
CA TRP A 353 7.42 5.44 -10.47
C TRP A 353 7.61 3.97 -10.10
N ALA A 354 8.34 3.23 -10.95
CA ALA A 354 8.61 1.81 -10.78
C ALA A 354 10.09 1.50 -11.02
N LEU A 355 10.60 0.46 -10.36
CA LEU A 355 12.00 0.02 -10.44
C LEU A 355 12.28 -1.03 -11.54
N LEU A 356 11.39 -1.09 -12.54
CA LEU A 356 11.56 -1.85 -13.79
C LEU A 356 12.63 -1.21 -14.68
#